data_AF-A0ABD5RAM7-F1
#
_entry.id   AF-A0ABD5RAM7-F1
#
_cell.length_a   1.000
_cell.length_b   1.000
_cell.length_c   1.000
_cell.angle_alpha   90.00
_cell.angle_beta   90.00
_cell.angle_gamma   90.00
#
_symmetry.space_group_name_H-M   'P 1'
#
loop_
_entity.id
_entity.type
_entity.pdbx_description
1 polymer ?
#
loop_
_entity_poly.entity_id
_entity_poly.type
_entity_poly.pdbx_seq_one_letter_code
_entity_poly.pdbx_strand_id
1 'polypeptide(L)'
;MDDDLGPDTPREQSSREATPDVDALLEQAGFDPETSVLTRRQAEVLLLRERGVRQSTIADLLGTSRANVSSIESSARTNVEKARETVGFAETLSAPVRVEVAEGTDLYDVPKLVYDACDAAGVKVNHTAPELMKTVSDEAGDAVQGREVREDVLVGVTSEGAVRVRRSSDAPRSD
;
A
#
# COMPACT_ATOMS: atom_id res chain seq x y z
N MET A 1 28.89 34.05 -57.15
CA MET A 1 29.86 32.96 -57.34
C MET A 1 30.54 32.74 -56.01
N ASP A 2 29.74 32.43 -54.97
CA ASP A 2 29.04 31.15 -54.74
C ASP A 2 30.09 30.12 -54.30
N ASP A 3 30.14 29.87 -52.99
CA ASP A 3 29.83 28.57 -52.37
C ASP A 3 31.17 27.87 -52.03
N ASP A 4 31.41 27.19 -50.92
CA ASP A 4 30.60 26.70 -49.82
C ASP A 4 31.63 26.31 -48.74
N LEU A 5 31.73 27.06 -47.64
CA LEU A 5 32.43 26.62 -46.43
C LEU A 5 31.37 25.99 -45.53
N GLY A 6 31.00 24.75 -45.83
CA GLY A 6 30.11 23.97 -44.99
C GLY A 6 30.70 23.85 -43.58
N PRO A 7 29.97 24.19 -42.51
CA PRO A 7 30.45 23.91 -41.18
C PRO A 7 30.29 22.41 -40.91
N ASP A 8 31.44 21.76 -40.90
CA ASP A 8 31.73 20.52 -40.20
C ASP A 8 30.93 20.46 -38.88
N THR A 9 29.89 19.64 -38.86
CA THR A 9 29.09 19.41 -37.65
C THR A 9 28.92 17.92 -37.40
N PRO A 10 29.89 17.25 -36.76
CA PRO A 10 29.59 16.04 -36.02
C PRO A 10 28.83 16.47 -34.77
N ARG A 11 27.50 16.46 -34.83
CA ARG A 11 26.66 16.47 -33.62
C ARG A 11 25.85 15.19 -33.54
N GLU A 12 26.56 14.06 -33.52
CA GLU A 12 26.11 12.92 -32.73
C GLU A 12 26.34 13.23 -31.25
N GLN A 13 25.56 14.16 -30.69
CA GLN A 13 25.24 14.10 -29.28
C GLN A 13 24.05 13.16 -29.16
N SER A 14 24.34 11.87 -29.36
CA SER A 14 23.50 10.81 -28.81
C SER A 14 23.57 11.02 -27.30
N SER A 15 22.54 11.67 -26.76
CA SER A 15 22.23 11.63 -25.33
C SER A 15 22.01 10.17 -24.96
N ARG A 16 23.10 9.41 -24.76
CA ARG A 16 23.09 8.23 -23.92
C ARG A 16 22.81 8.77 -22.52
N GLU A 17 21.53 8.98 -22.22
CA GLU A 17 21.04 9.03 -20.86
C GLU A 17 21.69 7.85 -20.16
N ALA A 18 22.58 8.14 -19.20
CA ALA A 18 23.26 7.13 -18.44
C ALA A 18 22.18 6.18 -17.91
N THR A 19 22.18 4.94 -18.41
CA THR A 19 21.23 3.93 -17.95
C THR A 19 21.35 3.92 -16.42
N PRO A 20 20.26 4.20 -15.68
CA PRO A 20 20.32 4.18 -14.23
C PRO A 20 20.94 2.87 -13.79
N ASP A 21 21.89 2.91 -12.87
CA ASP A 21 22.42 1.69 -12.27
C ASP A 21 21.30 1.03 -11.46
N VAL A 22 20.52 0.19 -12.13
CA VAL A 22 19.34 -0.47 -11.58
C VAL A 22 19.72 -1.27 -10.35
N ASP A 23 20.90 -1.90 -10.36
CA ASP A 23 21.35 -2.76 -9.28
C ASP A 23 21.65 -1.93 -8.03
N ALA A 24 22.40 -0.84 -8.16
CA ALA A 24 22.65 0.07 -7.04
C ALA A 24 21.36 0.69 -6.48
N LEU A 25 20.39 0.97 -7.35
CA LEU A 25 19.11 1.55 -6.95
C LEU A 25 18.19 0.54 -6.24
N LEU A 26 18.20 -0.72 -6.67
CA LEU A 26 17.49 -1.80 -5.99
C LEU A 26 18.10 -2.08 -4.63
N GLU A 27 19.43 -2.09 -4.53
CA GLU A 27 20.15 -2.24 -3.26
C GLU A 27 19.85 -1.07 -2.31
N GLN A 28 19.89 0.18 -2.81
CA GLN A 28 19.52 1.36 -2.02
C GLN A 28 18.06 1.31 -1.53
N ALA A 29 17.15 0.72 -2.32
CA ALA A 29 15.77 0.50 -1.94
C ALA A 29 15.58 -0.69 -0.97
N GLY A 30 16.65 -1.43 -0.65
CA GLY A 30 16.59 -2.60 0.23
C GLY A 30 15.91 -3.81 -0.41
N PHE A 31 15.94 -3.94 -1.74
CA PHE A 31 15.34 -5.08 -2.42
C PHE A 31 16.20 -6.34 -2.25
N ASP A 32 15.61 -7.39 -1.69
CA ASP A 32 16.17 -8.74 -1.63
C ASP A 32 15.24 -9.73 -2.35
N PRO A 33 15.68 -10.40 -3.44
CA PRO A 33 14.86 -11.36 -4.17
C PRO A 33 14.51 -12.63 -3.37
N GLU A 34 15.25 -12.96 -2.30
CA GLU A 34 14.98 -14.16 -1.49
C GLU A 34 13.82 -13.96 -0.51
N THR A 35 13.57 -12.71 -0.08
CA THR A 35 12.50 -12.38 0.88
C THR A 35 11.35 -11.60 0.25
N SER A 36 11.49 -11.15 -0.99
CA SER A 36 10.46 -10.39 -1.69
C SER A 36 9.47 -11.29 -2.44
N VAL A 37 8.21 -10.86 -2.50
CA VAL A 37 7.19 -11.45 -3.41
C VAL A 37 7.41 -11.08 -4.87
N LEU A 38 8.30 -10.12 -5.15
CA LEU A 38 8.64 -9.68 -6.49
C LEU A 38 9.90 -10.40 -6.97
N THR A 39 9.87 -10.86 -8.21
CA THR A 39 11.10 -11.25 -8.90
C THR A 39 11.99 -10.02 -9.12
N ARG A 40 13.31 -10.22 -9.27
CA ARG A 40 14.24 -9.14 -9.63
C ARG A 40 13.77 -8.34 -10.85
N ARG A 41 13.25 -9.04 -11.87
CA ARG A 41 12.76 -8.41 -13.09
C ARG A 41 11.52 -7.55 -12.88
N GLN A 42 10.61 -7.97 -12.01
CA GLN A 42 9.44 -7.17 -11.62
C GLN A 42 9.86 -5.92 -10.84
N ALA A 43 10.81 -6.07 -9.90
CA ALA A 43 11.33 -4.95 -9.12
C ALA A 43 12.03 -3.90 -10.00
N GLU A 44 12.87 -4.34 -10.94
CA GLU A 44 13.53 -3.49 -11.93
C GLU A 44 12.50 -2.71 -12.78
N VAL A 45 11.47 -3.39 -13.30
CA VAL A 45 10.42 -2.73 -14.08
C VAL A 45 9.67 -1.71 -13.22
N LEU A 46 9.27 -2.03 -11.98
CA LEU A 46 8.61 -1.07 -11.10
C LEU A 46 9.49 0.15 -10.81
N LEU A 47 10.75 -0.06 -10.45
CA LEU A 47 11.71 1.01 -10.15
C LEU A 47 11.83 2.00 -11.33
N LEU A 48 12.02 1.50 -12.54
CA LEU A 48 12.14 2.33 -13.75
C LEU A 48 10.82 3.06 -14.06
N ARG A 49 9.67 2.40 -13.83
CA ARG A 49 8.35 3.01 -14.03
C ARG A 49 8.05 4.12 -13.03
N GLU A 50 8.41 3.96 -11.75
CA GLU A 50 8.28 5.01 -10.73
C GLU A 50 9.16 6.24 -11.04
N ARG A 51 10.26 6.03 -11.78
CA ARG A 51 11.12 7.11 -12.31
C ARG A 51 10.63 7.69 -13.65
N GLY A 52 9.45 7.29 -14.12
CA GLY A 52 8.82 7.82 -15.33
C GLY A 52 9.34 7.24 -16.65
N VAL A 53 10.21 6.21 -16.62
CA VAL A 53 10.74 5.59 -17.85
C VAL A 53 9.62 4.87 -18.60
N ARG A 54 9.52 5.09 -19.92
CA ARG A 54 8.46 4.49 -20.75
C ARG A 54 8.67 2.99 -20.93
N GLN A 55 7.59 2.21 -21.01
CA GLN A 55 7.65 0.76 -21.23
C GLN A 55 8.43 0.35 -22.48
N SER A 56 8.39 1.15 -23.55
CA SER A 56 9.18 0.91 -24.76
C SER A 56 10.68 1.03 -24.49
N THR A 57 11.09 2.08 -23.79
CA THR A 57 12.49 2.29 -23.40
C THR A 57 12.96 1.19 -22.45
N ILE A 58 12.11 0.78 -21.50
CA ILE A 58 12.40 -0.37 -20.64
C ILE A 58 12.58 -1.63 -21.49
N ALA A 59 11.69 -1.89 -22.46
CA ALA A 59 11.82 -3.04 -23.36
C ALA A 59 13.16 -3.06 -24.11
N ASP A 60 13.62 -1.90 -24.59
CA ASP A 60 14.92 -1.75 -25.26
C ASP A 60 16.08 -2.05 -24.29
N LEU A 61 16.07 -1.47 -23.08
CA LEU A 61 17.08 -1.71 -22.04
C LEU A 61 17.14 -3.20 -21.63
N LEU A 62 15.98 -3.84 -21.60
CA LEU A 62 15.78 -5.19 -21.13
C LEU A 62 15.92 -6.25 -22.23
N GLY A 63 16.12 -5.85 -23.49
CA GLY A 63 16.24 -6.77 -24.62
C GLY A 63 14.98 -7.63 -24.84
N THR A 64 13.79 -7.06 -24.61
CA THR A 64 12.50 -7.78 -24.66
C THR A 64 11.43 -6.96 -25.36
N SER A 65 10.25 -7.53 -25.62
CA SER A 65 9.12 -6.79 -26.18
C SER A 65 8.43 -5.87 -25.15
N ARG A 66 7.86 -4.76 -25.63
CA ARG A 66 6.98 -3.87 -24.84
C ARG A 66 5.80 -4.64 -24.22
N ALA A 67 5.23 -5.60 -24.96
CA ALA A 67 4.14 -6.44 -24.47
C ALA A 67 4.56 -7.26 -23.25
N ASN A 68 5.78 -7.82 -23.27
CA ASN A 68 6.32 -8.54 -22.12
C ASN A 68 6.55 -7.60 -20.92
N VAL A 69 7.11 -6.39 -21.13
CA VAL A 69 7.25 -5.38 -20.06
C VAL A 69 5.91 -5.02 -19.45
N SER A 70 4.88 -4.82 -20.28
CA SER A 70 3.53 -4.53 -19.80
C SER A 70 2.97 -5.66 -18.93
N SER A 71 3.22 -6.93 -19.29
CA SER A 71 2.81 -8.09 -18.51
C SER A 71 3.57 -8.18 -17.18
N ILE A 72 4.88 -7.94 -17.20
CA ILE A 72 5.72 -7.90 -16.00
C ILE A 72 5.26 -6.78 -15.05
N GLU A 73 5.04 -5.56 -15.55
CA GLU A 73 4.58 -4.42 -14.74
C GLU A 73 3.22 -4.73 -14.09
N SER A 74 2.27 -5.24 -14.87
CA SER A 74 0.92 -5.59 -14.36
C SER A 74 1.01 -6.63 -13.25
N SER A 75 1.80 -7.69 -13.47
CA SER A 75 2.01 -8.76 -12.49
C SER A 75 2.71 -8.25 -11.23
N ALA A 76 3.70 -7.36 -11.38
CA ALA A 76 4.38 -6.73 -10.26
C ALA A 76 3.43 -5.90 -9.40
N ARG A 77 2.58 -5.06 -10.04
CA ARG A 77 1.59 -4.24 -9.32
C ARG A 77 0.57 -5.10 -8.57
N THR A 78 0.07 -6.16 -9.19
CA THR A 78 -0.83 -7.13 -8.55
C THR A 78 -0.17 -7.83 -7.36
N ASN A 79 1.12 -8.21 -7.47
CA ASN A 79 1.83 -8.82 -6.35
C ASN A 79 2.00 -7.84 -5.17
N VAL A 80 2.28 -6.56 -5.44
CA VAL A 80 2.32 -5.51 -4.41
C VAL A 80 0.95 -5.32 -3.75
N GLU A 81 -0.12 -5.26 -4.52
CA GLU A 81 -1.49 -5.15 -4.02
C GLU A 81 -1.85 -6.32 -3.09
N LYS A 82 -1.61 -7.55 -3.53
CA LYS A 82 -1.85 -8.77 -2.72
C LYS A 82 -1.01 -8.81 -1.45
N ALA A 83 0.26 -8.40 -1.53
CA ALA A 83 1.13 -8.36 -0.36
C ALA A 83 0.62 -7.35 0.68
N ARG A 84 0.17 -6.17 0.24
CA ARG A 84 -0.46 -5.17 1.14
C ARG A 84 -1.72 -5.71 1.81
N GLU A 85 -2.58 -6.40 1.05
CA GLU A 85 -3.78 -7.03 1.62
C GLU A 85 -3.41 -8.12 2.64
N THR A 86 -2.38 -8.93 2.33
CA THR A 86 -1.89 -9.98 3.23
C THR A 86 -1.35 -9.40 4.54
N VAL A 87 -0.57 -8.32 4.47
CA VAL A 87 -0.08 -7.60 5.65
C VAL A 87 -1.25 -7.03 6.46
N GLY A 88 -2.19 -6.34 5.82
CA GLY A 88 -3.38 -5.80 6.50
C GLY A 88 -4.23 -6.88 7.18
N PHE A 89 -4.37 -8.04 6.56
CA PHE A 89 -5.04 -9.19 7.16
C PHE A 89 -4.25 -9.75 8.36
N ALA A 90 -2.93 -9.92 8.23
CA ALA A 90 -2.08 -10.39 9.32
C ALA A 90 -2.05 -9.41 10.51
N GLU A 91 -2.06 -8.10 10.24
CA GLU A 91 -2.20 -7.04 11.24
C GLU A 91 -3.56 -7.08 11.93
N THR A 92 -4.63 -7.42 11.21
CA THR A 92 -5.98 -7.61 11.79
C THR A 92 -6.02 -8.86 12.68
N LEU A 93 -5.38 -9.95 12.25
CA LEU A 93 -5.26 -11.16 13.06
C LEU A 93 -4.44 -10.92 14.32
N SER A 94 -3.34 -10.20 14.17
CA SER A 94 -2.38 -9.89 15.24
C SER A 94 -2.75 -8.63 16.01
N ALA A 95 -3.85 -7.96 15.68
CA ALA A 95 -4.30 -6.74 16.32
C ALA A 95 -4.38 -7.04 17.83
N PRO A 96 -3.47 -6.47 18.65
CA PRO A 96 -3.39 -6.78 20.07
C PRO A 96 -4.67 -6.37 20.80
N VAL A 97 -5.46 -5.48 20.19
CA VAL A 97 -6.68 -4.93 20.76
C VAL A 97 -7.83 -5.17 19.80
N ARG A 98 -8.84 -5.90 20.28
CA ARG A 98 -10.13 -6.06 19.64
C ARG A 98 -11.19 -5.64 20.63
N VAL A 99 -11.97 -4.63 20.25
CA VAL A 99 -13.05 -4.09 21.08
C VAL A 99 -14.35 -4.42 20.38
N GLU A 100 -15.14 -5.28 21.00
CA GLU A 100 -16.50 -5.56 20.57
C GLU A 100 -17.41 -4.46 21.09
N VAL A 101 -18.05 -3.75 20.18
CA VAL A 101 -19.00 -2.68 20.45
C VAL A 101 -20.38 -3.24 20.18
N ALA A 102 -21.13 -3.53 21.24
CA ALA A 102 -22.43 -4.17 21.15
C ALA A 102 -23.49 -3.23 20.54
N GLU A 103 -24.50 -3.83 19.91
CA GLU A 103 -25.75 -3.16 19.56
C GLU A 103 -26.29 -2.35 20.76
N GLY A 104 -26.76 -1.14 20.48
CA GLY A 104 -27.28 -0.19 21.46
C GLY A 104 -26.20 0.66 22.15
N THR A 105 -24.91 0.46 21.86
CA THR A 105 -23.84 1.33 22.36
C THR A 105 -23.92 2.73 21.74
N ASP A 106 -23.75 3.78 22.55
CA ASP A 106 -23.62 5.15 22.03
C ASP A 106 -22.22 5.33 21.42
N LEU A 107 -22.15 5.90 20.22
CA LEU A 107 -20.90 6.14 19.49
C LEU A 107 -19.91 6.98 20.31
N TYR A 108 -20.40 7.81 21.25
CA TYR A 108 -19.56 8.61 22.14
C TYR A 108 -18.86 7.79 23.23
N ASP A 109 -19.36 6.59 23.53
CA ASP A 109 -18.74 5.66 24.48
C ASP A 109 -17.62 4.84 23.81
N VAL A 110 -17.64 4.69 22.49
CA VAL A 110 -16.68 3.89 21.72
C VAL A 110 -15.22 4.32 21.92
N PRO A 111 -14.86 5.62 21.85
CA PRO A 111 -13.48 6.04 22.07
C PRO A 111 -12.93 5.57 23.42
N LYS A 112 -13.74 5.64 24.48
CA LYS A 112 -13.33 5.19 25.81
C LYS A 112 -13.04 3.69 25.82
N LEU A 113 -13.94 2.88 25.27
CA LEU A 113 -13.75 1.43 25.16
C LEU A 113 -12.46 1.07 24.41
N VAL A 114 -12.18 1.80 23.33
CA VAL A 114 -10.97 1.60 22.52
C VAL A 114 -9.70 1.99 23.28
N TYR A 115 -9.68 3.15 23.94
CA TYR A 115 -8.52 3.58 24.73
C TYR A 115 -8.25 2.64 25.90
N ASP A 116 -9.28 2.27 26.67
CA ASP A 116 -9.14 1.37 27.82
C ASP A 116 -8.53 0.02 27.39
N ALA A 117 -8.96 -0.52 26.25
CA ALA A 117 -8.43 -1.77 25.72
C ALA A 117 -7.00 -1.63 25.17
N CYS A 118 -6.67 -0.48 24.56
CA CYS A 118 -5.32 -0.19 24.09
C CYS A 118 -4.32 0.01 25.22
N ASP A 119 -4.71 0.73 26.27
CA ASP A 119 -3.91 0.91 27.48
C ASP A 119 -3.63 -0.43 28.17
N ALA A 120 -4.63 -1.32 28.25
CA ALA A 120 -4.47 -2.66 28.80
C ALA A 120 -3.48 -3.52 27.97
N ALA A 121 -3.42 -3.30 26.66
CA ALA A 121 -2.52 -4.01 25.76
C ALA A 121 -1.15 -3.32 25.56
N GLY A 122 -0.93 -2.13 26.14
CA GLY A 122 0.29 -1.35 25.96
C GLY A 122 0.44 -0.72 24.57
N VAL A 123 -0.67 -0.47 23.87
CA VAL A 123 -0.71 0.05 22.50
C VAL A 123 -1.08 1.54 22.53
N LYS A 124 -0.36 2.37 21.76
CA LYS A 124 -0.72 3.78 21.61
C LYS A 124 -1.72 3.96 20.49
N VAL A 125 -2.87 4.55 20.82
CA VAL A 125 -3.85 4.95 19.80
C VAL A 125 -3.41 6.29 19.19
N ASN A 126 -3.27 6.31 17.87
CA ASN A 126 -2.84 7.51 17.13
C ASN A 126 -4.02 8.36 16.61
N HIS A 127 -5.23 8.08 17.09
CA HIS A 127 -6.46 8.76 16.72
C HIS A 127 -7.04 9.50 17.92
N THR A 128 -7.55 10.71 17.68
CA THR A 128 -8.38 11.45 18.63
C THR A 128 -9.78 10.84 18.71
N ALA A 129 -10.55 11.16 19.76
CA ALA A 129 -11.91 10.64 19.91
C ALA A 129 -12.82 11.01 18.72
N PRO A 130 -12.81 12.25 18.18
CA PRO A 130 -13.56 12.59 16.97
C PRO A 130 -13.16 11.78 15.73
N GLU A 131 -11.85 11.51 15.56
CA GLU A 131 -11.37 10.70 14.44
C GLU A 131 -11.83 9.24 14.57
N LEU A 132 -11.76 8.66 15.77
CA LEU A 132 -12.28 7.32 16.03
C LEU A 132 -13.77 7.22 15.72
N MET A 133 -14.57 8.16 16.23
CA MET A 133 -16.02 8.16 15.97
C MET A 133 -16.33 8.27 14.48
N LYS A 134 -15.58 9.11 13.76
CA LYS A 134 -15.72 9.24 12.32
C LYS A 134 -15.34 7.94 11.60
N THR A 135 -14.18 7.36 11.89
CA THR A 135 -13.74 6.09 11.30
C THR A 135 -14.74 4.97 11.55
N VAL A 136 -15.26 4.86 12.78
CA VAL A 136 -16.29 3.87 13.15
C VAL A 136 -17.57 4.11 12.36
N SER A 137 -18.06 5.34 12.27
CA SER A 137 -19.26 5.65 11.48
C SER A 137 -19.07 5.40 9.97
N ASP A 138 -17.91 5.76 9.42
CA ASP A 138 -17.62 5.65 7.98
C ASP A 138 -17.44 4.19 7.55
N GLU A 139 -16.71 3.39 8.35
CA GLU A 139 -16.40 1.99 8.01
C GLU A 139 -17.50 1.01 8.44
N ALA A 140 -18.25 1.28 9.52
CA ALA A 140 -19.37 0.43 9.93
C ALA A 140 -20.59 0.58 9.00
N GLY A 141 -20.70 1.70 8.29
CA GLY A 141 -21.79 1.97 7.35
C GLY A 141 -23.14 2.01 8.06
N ASP A 142 -24.08 1.17 7.61
CA ASP A 142 -25.44 1.07 8.15
C ASP A 142 -25.53 0.44 9.55
N ALA A 143 -24.46 -0.20 10.02
CA ALA A 143 -24.38 -0.70 11.40
C ALA A 143 -24.27 0.44 12.43
N VAL A 144 -24.02 1.69 12.02
CA VAL A 144 -24.07 2.87 12.89
C VAL A 144 -25.03 3.90 12.30
N GLN A 145 -26.07 4.27 13.05
CA GLN A 145 -27.03 5.27 12.63
C GLN A 145 -27.06 6.45 13.60
N GLY A 146 -26.56 7.60 13.13
CA GLY A 146 -26.43 8.79 13.95
C GLY A 146 -25.42 8.60 15.07
N ARG A 147 -25.90 8.34 16.29
CA ARG A 147 -25.06 8.09 17.47
C ARG A 147 -25.19 6.68 18.03
N GLU A 148 -25.98 5.82 17.39
CA GLU A 148 -26.35 4.52 17.93
C GLU A 148 -25.77 3.42 17.06
N VAL A 149 -25.09 2.48 17.69
CA VAL A 149 -24.63 1.23 17.07
C VAL A 149 -25.84 0.30 16.94
N ARG A 150 -26.23 -0.04 15.72
CA ARG A 150 -27.43 -0.84 15.40
C ARG A 150 -27.16 -2.31 15.21
N GLU A 151 -25.92 -2.68 14.97
CA GLU A 151 -25.44 -4.06 14.87
C GLU A 151 -24.09 -4.14 15.54
N ASP A 152 -23.69 -5.28 16.08
CA ASP A 152 -22.40 -5.39 16.75
C ASP A 152 -21.25 -5.07 15.78
N VAL A 153 -20.33 -4.23 16.25
CA VAL A 153 -19.17 -3.75 15.50
C VAL A 153 -17.90 -4.18 16.22
N LEU A 154 -16.95 -4.73 15.47
CA LEU A 154 -15.62 -5.04 15.95
C LEU A 154 -14.66 -3.92 15.54
N VAL A 155 -14.10 -3.23 16.53
CA VAL A 155 -13.04 -2.24 16.33
C VAL A 155 -11.70 -2.87 16.66
N GLY A 156 -10.84 -3.01 15.66
CA GLY A 156 -9.47 -3.49 15.79
C GLY A 156 -8.47 -2.34 15.78
N VAL A 157 -7.49 -2.38 16.67
CA VAL A 157 -6.35 -1.45 16.67
C VAL A 157 -5.06 -2.22 16.49
N THR A 158 -4.28 -1.84 15.46
CA THR A 158 -2.98 -2.45 15.17
C THR A 158 -1.90 -1.95 16.14
N SER A 159 -0.75 -2.62 16.17
CA SER A 159 0.41 -2.19 16.96
C SER A 159 0.94 -0.80 16.56
N GLU A 160 0.65 -0.34 15.35
CA GLU A 160 0.98 1.01 14.85
C GLU A 160 -0.11 2.04 15.16
N GLY A 161 -1.16 1.64 15.90
CA GLY A 161 -2.26 2.52 16.28
C GLY A 161 -3.26 2.80 15.16
N ALA A 162 -3.21 2.06 14.05
CA ALA A 162 -4.19 2.16 12.97
C ALA A 162 -5.48 1.44 13.37
N VAL A 163 -6.63 2.05 13.04
CA VAL A 163 -7.96 1.57 13.42
C VAL A 163 -8.64 0.94 12.22
N ARG A 164 -9.28 -0.21 12.43
CA ARG A 164 -10.09 -0.93 11.43
C ARG A 164 -11.41 -1.35 12.04
N VAL A 165 -12.47 -1.27 11.27
CA VAL A 165 -13.83 -1.54 11.74
C VAL A 165 -14.45 -2.63 10.89
N ARG A 166 -14.99 -3.66 11.54
CA ARG A 166 -15.65 -4.80 10.89
C ARG A 166 -17.01 -5.02 11.53
N ARG A 167 -17.98 -5.47 10.74
CA ARG A 167 -19.28 -5.92 11.27
C ARG A 167 -19.11 -7.33 11.85
N SER A 168 -19.76 -7.63 12.97
CA SER A 168 -19.70 -8.96 13.58
C SER A 168 -20.28 -10.05 12.67
N SER A 169 -21.18 -9.71 11.75
CA SER A 169 -21.76 -10.62 10.75
C SER A 169 -20.77 -11.13 9.71
N ASP A 170 -19.57 -10.53 9.63
CA ASP A 170 -18.47 -10.90 8.73
C ASP A 170 -17.35 -11.69 9.45
N ALA A 171 -17.48 -11.92 10.77
CA ALA A 171 -16.60 -12.82 11.50
C ALA A 171 -17.11 -14.27 11.35
N PRO A 172 -16.24 -15.25 11.02
CA PRO A 172 -16.66 -16.64 11.02
C PRO A 172 -17.16 -17.01 12.41
N ARG A 173 -18.46 -17.34 12.52
CA ARG A 173 -19.04 -17.92 13.73
C ARG A 173 -18.23 -19.16 14.06
N SER A 174 -17.57 -19.14 15.21
CA SER A 174 -16.91 -20.33 15.74
C SER A 174 -18.00 -21.21 16.34
N ASP A 175 -18.31 -22.32 15.66
CA ASP A 175 -19.03 -23.47 16.23
C ASP A 175 -18.09 -24.29 17.14
#